data_AF-A0A3N0DYY6-F1
#
_entry.id   AF-A0A3N0DYY6-F1
#
_cell.length_a   1.000
_cell.length_b   1.000
_cell.length_c   1.000
_cell.angle_alpha   90.00
_cell.angle_beta   90.00
_cell.angle_gamma   90.00
#
_symmetry.space_group_name_H-M   'P 1'
#
loop_
_entity.id
_entity.type
_entity.pdbx_description
1 polymer ?
#
loop_
_entity_poly.entity_id
_entity_poly.type
_entity_poly.pdbx_seq_one_letter_code
_entity_poly.pdbx_strand_id
1 'polypeptide(L)'
;MIVKEKKRIRPLIGVLLFIISIVLFITTCPIGLLYGLFHTAIRNSLRGIGEYALKMAISIDQLGNVVMQHILNLLIIKKGGYKFGNRDETISSAIGKNIQLGTLSGFGRLIDKILDFIDPDHSLNSIDYHIEPGEKAYKQ
;
A
#
# COMPACT_ATOMS: atom_id res chain seq x y z
N MET A 1 -12.23 -17.42 -18.64
CA MET A 1 -12.45 -16.53 -17.48
C MET A 1 -13.10 -17.33 -16.37
N ILE A 2 -12.38 -17.61 -15.28
CA ILE A 2 -13.00 -18.20 -14.08
C ILE A 2 -13.65 -17.05 -13.34
N VAL A 3 -14.98 -16.96 -13.41
CA VAL A 3 -15.75 -16.05 -12.56
C VAL A 3 -15.62 -16.58 -11.13
N LYS A 4 -14.72 -16.00 -10.34
CA LYS A 4 -14.66 -16.27 -8.89
C LYS A 4 -16.03 -15.93 -8.33
N GLU A 5 -16.76 -16.94 -7.84
CA GLU A 5 -18.01 -16.71 -7.14
C GLU A 5 -17.80 -15.67 -6.03
N LYS A 6 -18.63 -14.63 -6.04
CA LYS A 6 -18.59 -13.58 -5.02
C LYS A 6 -19.09 -14.20 -3.71
N LYS A 7 -18.17 -14.67 -2.87
CA LYS A 7 -18.46 -15.22 -1.54
C LYS A 7 -19.39 -14.25 -0.81
N ARG A 8 -20.60 -14.69 -0.44
CA ARG A 8 -21.51 -13.87 0.39
C ARG A 8 -20.85 -13.60 1.74
N ILE A 9 -20.49 -12.34 1.97
CA ILE A 9 -19.94 -11.90 3.25
C ILE A 9 -21.12 -11.60 4.18
N ARG A 10 -21.19 -12.30 5.31
CA ARG A 10 -22.12 -11.92 6.38
C ARG A 10 -21.52 -10.70 7.09
N PRO A 11 -22.23 -9.57 7.21
CA PRO A 11 -21.65 -8.31 7.68
C PRO A 11 -21.06 -8.43 9.10
N LEU A 12 -21.74 -9.16 9.99
CA LEU A 12 -21.26 -9.43 11.35
C LEU A 12 -19.95 -10.22 11.38
N ILE A 13 -19.77 -11.18 10.45
CA ILE A 13 -18.50 -11.93 10.33
C ILE A 13 -17.38 -10.98 9.92
N GLY A 14 -17.64 -10.03 9.01
CA GLY A 14 -16.66 -9.02 8.60
C GLY A 14 -16.19 -8.14 9.76
N VAL A 15 -17.14 -7.62 10.55
CA VAL A 15 -16.84 -6.80 11.75
C VAL A 15 -16.08 -7.61 12.79
N LEU A 16 -16.48 -8.86 13.05
CA LEU A 16 -15.80 -9.74 13.98
C LEU A 16 -14.35 -10.01 13.55
N LEU A 17 -14.13 -10.36 12.28
CA LEU A 17 -12.79 -10.58 11.73
C LEU A 17 -11.92 -9.33 11.83
N PHE A 18 -12.50 -8.15 11.62
CA PHE A 18 -11.79 -6.89 11.77
C PHE A 18 -11.32 -6.68 13.21
N ILE A 19 -12.20 -6.84 14.21
CA ILE A 19 -11.84 -6.71 15.64
C ILE A 19 -10.74 -7.72 16.01
N ILE A 20 -10.89 -8.98 15.62
CA ILE A 20 -9.88 -10.02 15.88
C ILE A 20 -8.54 -9.65 15.22
N SER A 21 -8.56 -9.15 13.99
CA SER A 21 -7.33 -8.76 13.28
C SER A 21 -6.57 -7.64 13.98
N ILE A 22 -7.27 -6.67 14.59
CA ILE A 22 -6.64 -5.59 15.36
C ILE A 22 -5.99 -6.15 16.62
N VAL A 23 -6.71 -7.01 17.37
CA VAL A 23 -6.18 -7.63 18.59
C VAL A 23 -4.93 -8.47 18.27
N LEU A 24 -4.99 -9.29 17.22
CA LEU A 24 -3.84 -10.07 16.76
C LEU A 24 -2.69 -9.17 16.34
N PHE A 25 -2.96 -8.11 15.57
CA PHE A 25 -1.92 -7.17 15.13
C PHE A 25 -1.22 -6.52 16.32
N ILE A 26 -1.96 -5.95 17.27
CA ILE A 26 -1.38 -5.28 18.45
C ILE A 26 -0.54 -6.24 19.30
N THR A 27 -1.00 -7.48 19.48
CA THR A 27 -0.31 -8.47 20.33
C THR A 27 0.89 -9.12 19.65
N THR A 28 0.85 -9.33 18.33
CA THR A 28 1.89 -10.08 17.60
C THR A 28 2.87 -9.20 16.83
N CYS A 29 2.47 -7.99 16.41
CA CYS A 29 3.31 -7.08 15.62
C CYS A 29 4.63 -6.73 16.33
N PRO A 30 4.66 -6.36 17.64
CA PRO A 30 5.91 -6.06 18.31
C PRO A 30 6.90 -7.24 18.28
N ILE A 31 6.40 -8.46 18.49
CA ILE A 31 7.20 -9.69 18.46
C ILE A 31 7.73 -9.96 17.05
N GLY A 32 6.85 -9.87 16.04
CA GLY A 32 7.20 -10.08 14.64
C GLY A 32 8.21 -9.07 14.12
N LEU A 33 8.05 -7.79 14.49
CA LEU A 33 8.96 -6.71 14.10
C LEU A 33 10.35 -6.89 14.70
N LEU A 34 10.43 -7.18 16.01
CA LEU A 34 11.71 -7.43 16.69
C LEU A 34 12.46 -8.62 16.08
N TYR A 35 11.75 -9.74 15.88
CA TYR A 35 12.35 -10.92 15.26
C TYR A 35 12.77 -10.66 13.81
N GLY A 36 11.93 -9.99 13.02
CA GLY A 36 12.19 -9.68 11.61
C GLY A 36 13.41 -8.76 11.42
N LEU A 37 13.54 -7.73 12.25
CA LEU A 37 14.72 -6.86 12.26
C LEU A 37 15.99 -7.63 12.61
N PHE A 38 15.96 -8.42 13.68
CA PHE A 38 17.12 -9.20 14.12
C PHE A 38 17.53 -10.25 13.08
N HIS A 39 16.56 -11.00 12.55
CA HIS A 39 16.79 -12.01 11.53
C HIS A 39 17.47 -11.43 10.29
N THR A 40 16.96 -10.29 9.83
CA THR A 40 17.44 -9.64 8.61
C THR A 40 18.80 -8.97 8.82
N ALA A 41 19.04 -8.38 9.99
CA ALA A 41 20.33 -7.78 10.35
C ALA A 41 21.46 -8.80 10.36
N ILE A 42 21.21 -10.03 10.84
CA ILE A 42 22.22 -11.10 10.89
C ILE A 42 22.52 -11.67 9.51
N ARG A 43 21.50 -11.82 8.65
CA ARG A 43 21.61 -12.54 7.38
C ARG A 43 22.10 -11.66 6.22
N ASN A 44 21.64 -10.40 6.15
CA ASN A 44 21.69 -9.60 4.91
C ASN A 44 22.28 -8.20 5.08
N SER A 45 22.93 -7.89 6.22
CA SER A 45 23.54 -6.58 6.49
C SER A 45 22.53 -5.40 6.40
N LEU A 46 23.02 -4.16 6.27
CA LEU A 46 22.19 -2.95 6.12
C LEU A 46 21.22 -3.03 4.94
N ARG A 47 21.62 -3.70 3.85
CA ARG A 47 20.78 -3.92 2.67
C ARG A 47 19.52 -4.68 3.05
N GLY A 48 19.64 -5.80 3.76
CA GLY A 48 18.48 -6.55 4.21
C GLY A 48 17.52 -5.71 5.05
N ILE A 49 18.04 -4.91 5.98
CA ILE A 49 17.21 -4.05 6.83
C ILE A 49 16.39 -3.08 5.97
N GLY A 50 17.01 -2.50 4.93
CA GLY A 50 16.33 -1.66 3.95
C GLY A 50 15.22 -2.39 3.19
N GLU A 51 15.48 -3.61 2.71
CA GLU A 51 14.47 -4.43 2.00
C GLU A 51 13.28 -4.78 2.90
N TYR A 52 13.54 -5.10 4.17
CA TYR A 52 12.49 -5.38 5.14
C TYR A 52 11.68 -4.12 5.48
N ALA A 53 12.35 -2.99 5.71
CA ALA A 53 11.69 -1.71 5.96
C ALA A 53 10.80 -1.28 4.78
N LEU A 54 11.27 -1.47 3.54
CA LEU A 54 10.50 -1.18 2.33
C LEU A 54 9.24 -2.05 2.24
N LYS A 55 9.34 -3.35 2.51
CA LYS A 55 8.16 -4.25 2.56
C LYS A 55 7.14 -3.80 3.60
N MET A 56 7.61 -3.35 4.77
CA MET A 56 6.74 -2.81 5.81
C MET A 56 6.08 -1.49 5.37
N ALA A 57 6.83 -0.59 4.75
CA ALA A 57 6.30 0.68 4.24
C ALA A 57 5.18 0.46 3.20
N ILE A 58 5.39 -0.43 2.23
CA ILE A 58 4.37 -0.79 1.23
C ILE A 58 3.12 -1.39 1.90
N SER A 59 3.30 -2.28 2.87
CA SER A 59 2.19 -2.90 3.59
C SER A 59 1.36 -1.88 4.37
N ILE A 60 2.02 -0.90 5.00
CA ILE A 60 1.36 0.20 5.71
C ILE A 60 0.62 1.11 4.73
N ASP A 61 1.22 1.40 3.57
CA ASP A 61 0.61 2.22 2.53
C ASP A 61 -0.66 1.55 1.96
N GLN A 62 -0.61 0.24 1.68
CA GLN A 62 -1.78 -0.56 1.28
C GLN A 62 -2.89 -0.55 2.34
N LEU A 63 -2.54 -0.69 3.62
CA LEU A 63 -3.50 -0.56 4.71
C LEU A 63 -4.13 0.85 4.72
N GLY A 64 -3.30 1.88 4.53
CA GLY A 64 -3.74 3.27 4.43
C GLY A 64 -4.72 3.49 3.27
N ASN A 65 -4.49 2.87 2.12
CA ASN A 65 -5.38 2.93 0.95
C ASN A 65 -6.79 2.43 1.29
N VAL A 66 -6.91 1.37 2.10
CA VAL A 66 -8.20 0.83 2.55
C VAL A 66 -8.82 1.69 3.65
N VAL A 67 -8.05 1.97 4.71
CA VAL A 67 -8.55 2.67 5.91
C VAL A 67 -9.05 4.06 5.56
N MET A 68 -8.30 4.79 4.73
CA MET A 68 -8.60 6.17 4.37
C MET A 68 -9.40 6.29 3.06
N GLN A 69 -9.82 5.17 2.44
CA GLN A 69 -10.38 5.14 1.09
C GLN A 69 -11.47 6.21 0.85
N HIS A 70 -12.37 6.42 1.80
CA HIS A 70 -13.49 7.36 1.64
C HIS A 70 -13.01 8.82 1.68
N ILE A 71 -12.04 9.12 2.55
CA ILE A 71 -11.44 10.46 2.67
C ILE A 71 -10.58 10.74 1.43
N LEU A 72 -9.73 9.79 1.02
CA LEU A 72 -8.89 9.94 -0.16
C LEU A 72 -9.73 10.10 -1.43
N ASN A 73 -10.79 9.30 -1.59
CA ASN A 73 -11.72 9.40 -2.71
C ASN A 73 -12.49 10.73 -2.76
N LEU A 74 -12.65 11.41 -1.62
CA LEU A 74 -13.29 12.71 -1.53
C LEU A 74 -12.32 13.85 -1.85
N LEU A 75 -11.11 13.79 -1.30
CA LEU A 75 -10.15 14.90 -1.32
C LEU A 75 -9.20 14.87 -2.51
N ILE A 76 -8.78 13.68 -2.97
CA ILE A 76 -7.66 13.52 -3.91
C ILE A 76 -8.11 13.41 -5.37
N ILE A 77 -9.34 12.96 -5.63
CA ILE A 77 -9.81 12.69 -7.00
C ILE A 77 -11.06 13.49 -7.36
N LYS A 78 -11.17 13.81 -8.65
CA LYS A 78 -12.36 14.39 -9.26
C LYS A 78 -13.37 13.29 -9.62
N LYS A 79 -14.58 13.71 -10.01
CA LYS A 79 -15.61 12.80 -10.52
C LYS A 79 -15.07 12.00 -11.72
N GLY A 80 -15.28 10.68 -11.72
CA GLY A 80 -14.78 9.78 -12.76
C GLY A 80 -13.36 9.27 -12.56
N GLY A 81 -12.66 9.66 -11.48
CA GLY A 81 -11.33 9.16 -11.15
C GLY A 81 -11.30 7.71 -10.66
N TYR A 82 -10.12 7.10 -10.75
CA TYR A 82 -9.81 5.79 -10.20
C TYR A 82 -9.90 5.81 -8.68
N LYS A 83 -10.58 4.83 -8.09
CA LYS A 83 -10.93 4.84 -6.66
C LYS A 83 -9.82 4.23 -5.79
N PHE A 84 -9.53 4.90 -4.68
CA PHE A 84 -8.81 4.33 -3.54
C PHE A 84 -9.64 3.23 -2.86
N GLY A 85 -8.97 2.32 -2.17
CA GLY A 85 -9.59 1.24 -1.40
C GLY A 85 -9.26 -0.18 -1.85
N ASN A 86 -8.45 -0.34 -2.89
CA ASN A 86 -7.95 -1.66 -3.27
C ASN A 86 -6.90 -2.12 -2.26
N ARG A 87 -7.24 -3.14 -1.48
CA ARG A 87 -6.40 -3.67 -0.39
C ARG A 87 -5.04 -4.22 -0.81
N ASP A 88 -4.88 -4.52 -2.09
CA ASP A 88 -3.64 -5.07 -2.63
C ASP A 88 -2.76 -3.96 -3.26
N GLU A 89 -3.18 -2.68 -3.21
CA GLU A 89 -2.57 -1.54 -3.90
C GLU A 89 -2.19 -0.39 -2.95
N THR A 90 -1.08 0.30 -3.23
CA THR A 90 -0.60 1.46 -2.46
C THR A 90 -1.37 2.75 -2.78
N ILE A 91 -1.30 3.76 -1.90
CA ILE A 91 -1.88 5.08 -2.19
C ILE A 91 -1.16 5.73 -3.38
N SER A 92 0.17 5.61 -3.45
CA SER A 92 0.98 6.18 -4.55
C SER A 92 0.59 5.61 -5.92
N SER A 93 0.32 4.30 -6.01
CA SER A 93 -0.14 3.63 -7.23
C SER A 93 -1.51 4.16 -7.69
N ALA A 94 -2.46 4.31 -6.76
CA ALA A 94 -3.77 4.87 -7.04
C ALA A 94 -3.68 6.36 -7.45
N ILE A 95 -2.77 7.15 -6.86
CA ILE A 95 -2.45 8.51 -7.32
C ILE A 95 -1.92 8.47 -8.76
N GLY A 96 -0.95 7.62 -9.05
CA GLY A 96 -0.37 7.44 -10.40
C GLY A 96 -1.41 7.16 -11.47
N LYS A 97 -2.34 6.23 -11.21
CA LYS A 97 -3.45 5.95 -12.13
C LYS A 97 -4.35 7.17 -12.37
N ASN A 98 -4.60 7.98 -11.33
CA ASN A 98 -5.37 9.21 -11.47
C ASN A 98 -4.59 10.33 -12.18
N ILE A 99 -3.25 10.33 -12.16
CA ILE A 99 -2.42 11.20 -13.00
C ILE A 99 -2.62 10.83 -14.47
N GLN A 100 -2.46 9.54 -14.82
CA GLN A 100 -2.66 9.05 -16.19
C GLN A 100 -4.06 9.36 -16.72
N LEU A 101 -5.07 9.30 -15.85
CA LEU A 101 -6.45 9.63 -16.19
C LEU A 101 -6.76 11.14 -16.17
N GLY A 102 -5.83 12.00 -15.73
CA GLY A 102 -6.07 13.45 -15.59
C GLY A 102 -7.14 13.81 -14.54
N THR A 103 -7.43 12.91 -13.60
CA THR A 103 -8.55 13.02 -12.66
C THR A 103 -8.13 13.44 -11.25
N LEU A 104 -6.85 13.75 -11.04
CA LEU A 104 -6.34 14.24 -9.76
C LEU A 104 -6.90 15.64 -9.40
N SER A 105 -7.27 15.83 -8.15
CA SER A 105 -7.68 17.13 -7.59
C SER A 105 -6.49 18.08 -7.43
N GLY A 106 -6.73 19.33 -7.03
CA GLY A 106 -5.64 20.26 -6.69
C GLY A 106 -4.83 19.76 -5.50
N PHE A 107 -5.51 19.27 -4.46
CA PHE A 107 -4.88 18.68 -3.28
C PHE A 107 -4.12 17.39 -3.63
N GLY A 108 -4.68 16.54 -4.49
CA GLY A 108 -3.98 15.35 -4.96
C GLY A 108 -2.68 15.67 -5.69
N ARG A 109 -2.66 16.72 -6.54
CA ARG A 109 -1.42 17.18 -7.20
C ARG A 109 -0.39 17.74 -6.23
N LEU A 110 -0.80 18.29 -5.09
CA LEU A 110 0.12 18.71 -4.04
C LEU A 110 0.80 17.50 -3.39
N ILE A 111 0.02 16.47 -3.07
CA ILE A 111 0.55 15.21 -2.50
C ILE A 111 1.54 14.57 -3.47
N ASP A 112 1.16 14.46 -4.74
CA ASP A 112 2.01 13.90 -5.79
C ASP A 112 3.38 14.60 -5.88
N LYS A 113 3.39 15.95 -5.86
CA LYS A 113 4.64 16.73 -5.83
C LYS A 113 5.50 16.47 -4.60
N ILE A 114 4.89 16.21 -3.44
CA ILE A 114 5.65 15.86 -2.23
C ILE A 114 6.30 14.49 -2.40
N LEU A 115 5.60 13.53 -3.00
CA LEU A 115 6.14 12.20 -3.29
C LEU A 115 7.28 12.27 -4.31
N ASP A 116 7.09 13.01 -5.41
CA ASP A 116 8.10 13.22 -6.45
C ASP A 116 9.37 13.93 -5.94
N PHE A 117 9.23 14.76 -4.90
CA PHE A 117 10.37 15.38 -4.24
C PHE A 117 11.24 14.37 -3.46
N ILE A 118 10.61 13.32 -2.92
CA ILE A 118 11.31 12.26 -2.17
C ILE A 118 11.93 11.25 -3.14
N ASP A 119 11.19 10.89 -4.18
CA ASP A 119 11.58 9.90 -5.19
C ASP A 119 11.02 10.32 -6.57
N PRO A 120 11.85 10.63 -7.57
CA PRO A 120 11.35 11.13 -8.85
C PRO A 120 10.35 10.19 -9.52
N ASP A 121 9.25 10.75 -10.03
CA ASP A 121 8.13 10.03 -10.66
C ASP A 121 7.52 8.94 -9.74
N HIS A 122 7.56 9.14 -8.43
CA HIS A 122 7.21 8.12 -7.42
C HIS A 122 5.85 7.47 -7.69
N SER A 123 4.82 8.30 -7.93
CA SER A 123 3.44 7.82 -8.13
C SER A 123 3.30 7.02 -9.41
N LEU A 124 3.96 7.43 -10.49
CA LEU A 124 3.90 6.74 -11.79
C LEU A 124 4.67 5.42 -11.74
N ASN A 125 5.85 5.41 -11.10
CA ASN A 125 6.65 4.22 -10.89
C ASN A 125 5.95 3.20 -9.97
N SER A 126 5.08 3.67 -9.08
CA SER A 126 4.30 2.82 -8.16
C SER A 126 3.12 2.09 -8.82
N ILE A 127 2.76 2.41 -10.07
CA ILE A 127 1.64 1.73 -10.77
C ILE A 127 1.95 0.24 -10.98
N ASP A 128 3.20 -0.08 -11.31
CA ASP A 128 3.66 -1.44 -11.62
C ASP A 128 4.21 -2.20 -10.39
N TYR A 129 4.19 -1.59 -9.21
CA TYR A 129 4.73 -2.19 -7.97
C TYR A 129 3.99 -3.47 -7.53
N HIS A 130 2.85 -3.79 -8.15
CA HIS A 130 2.19 -5.10 -8.00
C HIS A 130 3.01 -6.28 -8.54
N ILE A 131 4.06 -6.01 -9.30
CA ILE A 131 5.13 -6.98 -9.55
C ILE A 131 6.02 -6.88 -8.32
N GLU A 132 5.98 -7.89 -7.43
CA GLU A 132 6.95 -8.05 -6.32
C GLU A 132 8.33 -7.55 -6.78
N PRO A 133 9.14 -6.83 -5.97
CA PRO A 133 10.44 -6.30 -6.41
C PRO A 133 11.29 -7.43 -7.00
N GLY A 134 11.17 -7.60 -8.30
CA GLY A 134 11.40 -8.88 -8.95
C GLY A 134 12.77 -8.80 -9.54
N GLU A 135 13.76 -9.30 -8.80
CA GLU A 135 15.15 -9.57 -9.20
C GLU A 135 15.98 -8.42 -9.84
N LYS A 136 15.35 -7.35 -10.34
CA LYS A 136 15.98 -6.30 -11.14
C LYS A 136 16.39 -5.09 -10.31
N ALA A 137 15.71 -4.82 -9.19
CA ALA A 137 16.11 -3.77 -8.24
C ALA A 137 17.43 -4.07 -7.52
N TYR A 138 17.98 -5.28 -7.71
CA TYR A 138 19.09 -5.83 -6.95
C TYR A 138 20.29 -6.24 -7.80
N LYS A 139 20.23 -6.00 -9.12
CA LYS A 139 21.33 -6.14 -10.07
C LYS A 139 21.73 -4.77 -10.62
N GLN A 140 22.37 -3.96 -9.78
CA GLN A 140 23.39 -2.99 -10.18
C GLN A 140 24.51 -3.05 -9.14
#